data_AF-A0A9P0L132-F1
#
_entry.id   AF-A0A9P0L132-F1
#
_cell.length_a   1.000
_cell.length_b   1.000
_cell.length_c   1.000
_cell.angle_alpha   90.00
_cell.angle_beta   90.00
_cell.angle_gamma   90.00
#
_symmetry.space_group_name_H-M   'P 1'
#
loop_
_entity.id
_entity.type
_entity.pdbx_description
1 polymer ?
#
loop_
_entity_poly.entity_id
_entity_poly.type
_entity_poly.pdbx_seq_one_letter_code
_entity_poly.pdbx_strand_id
1 'polypeptide(L)'
;MGFNRTKYEAMRKKKRVEEIIHKFYEDDNNSRCAAGKKECITRKKIKKQKRYLLDSLKNLHQKFHNTSLMEIGYNYFCKLRPFWVVVPKLTDRDTCACVIHENINLKLGALKNANVLDFATYQTALETICCYRYSEKCLARTRQDCSLKILPYKEFDNSKDMAVKQWKHSKELIKDIKTKQDRYVTKYKKEICNSKPRDLVMQLEESDLIIINESLNVVFKL
;
A
#
# COMPACT_ATOMS: atom_id res chain seq x y z
N MET A 1 -40.62 -26.23 34.28
CA MET A 1 -39.96 -25.66 33.08
C MET A 1 -38.48 -26.04 33.09
N GLY A 2 -38.10 -27.12 32.41
CA GLY A 2 -36.71 -27.58 32.35
C GLY A 2 -35.91 -26.79 31.30
N PHE A 3 -34.95 -25.97 31.73
CA PHE A 3 -33.96 -25.38 30.83
C PHE A 3 -33.11 -26.51 30.23
N ASN A 4 -33.15 -26.66 28.90
CA ASN A 4 -32.31 -27.60 28.15
C ASN A 4 -30.82 -27.21 28.29
N ARG A 5 -30.13 -27.73 29.32
CA ARG A 5 -28.70 -27.51 29.62
C ARG A 5 -27.80 -27.68 28.39
N THR A 6 -28.11 -28.64 27.54
CA THR A 6 -27.36 -28.95 26.30
C THR A 6 -27.40 -27.84 25.25
N LYS A 7 -28.54 -27.15 25.08
CA LYS A 7 -28.66 -26.01 24.16
C LYS A 7 -27.84 -24.81 24.63
N TYR A 8 -27.83 -24.57 25.94
CA TYR A 8 -27.07 -23.48 26.54
C TYR A 8 -25.55 -23.69 26.39
N GLU A 9 -25.07 -24.90 26.64
CA GLU A 9 -23.65 -25.26 26.47
C GLU A 9 -23.20 -25.14 25.01
N ALA A 10 -24.00 -25.62 24.06
CA ALA A 10 -23.71 -25.48 22.63
C ALA A 10 -23.64 -24.00 22.21
N MET A 11 -24.58 -23.17 22.69
CA MET A 11 -24.59 -21.73 22.43
C MET A 11 -23.36 -21.04 23.01
N ARG A 12 -22.95 -21.41 24.23
CA ARG A 12 -21.75 -20.88 24.89
C ARG A 12 -20.47 -21.26 24.14
N LYS A 13 -20.35 -22.52 23.69
CA LYS A 13 -19.23 -22.99 22.88
C LYS A 13 -19.13 -22.22 21.57
N LYS A 14 -20.26 -22.04 20.88
CA LYS A 14 -20.33 -21.25 19.64
C LYS A 14 -19.86 -19.80 19.85
N LYS A 15 -20.34 -19.15 20.91
CA LYS A 15 -19.95 -17.78 21.25
C LYS A 15 -18.45 -17.66 21.51
N ARG A 16 -17.86 -18.62 22.22
CA ARG A 16 -16.41 -18.66 22.49
C ARG A 16 -15.59 -18.79 21.20
N VAL A 17 -16.04 -19.63 20.27
CA VAL A 17 -15.41 -19.77 18.94
C VAL A 17 -15.48 -18.46 18.15
N GLU A 18 -16.64 -17.82 18.14
CA GLU A 18 -16.85 -16.52 17.47
C GLU A 18 -15.94 -15.44 18.07
N GLU A 19 -15.83 -15.34 19.40
CA GLU A 19 -14.96 -14.39 20.08
C GLU A 19 -13.47 -14.58 19.74
N ILE A 20 -12.99 -15.82 19.65
CA ILE A 20 -11.59 -16.12 19.29
C ILE A 20 -11.31 -15.70 17.84
N ILE A 21 -12.23 -15.99 16.93
CA ILE A 21 -12.09 -15.62 15.52
C ILE A 21 -12.17 -14.11 15.34
N HIS A 22 -13.07 -13.43 16.06
CA HIS A 22 -13.17 -11.98 16.06
C HIS A 22 -11.87 -11.35 16.55
N LYS A 23 -11.29 -11.83 17.66
CA LYS A 23 -10.00 -11.37 18.16
C LYS A 23 -8.88 -11.56 17.13
N PHE A 24 -8.85 -12.71 16.45
CA PHE A 24 -7.87 -12.93 15.38
C PHE A 24 -8.03 -11.93 14.24
N TYR A 25 -9.26 -11.68 13.77
CA TYR A 25 -9.49 -10.70 12.72
C TYR A 25 -9.20 -9.27 13.16
N GLU A 26 -9.44 -8.92 14.42
CA GLU A 26 -9.19 -7.58 14.98
C GLU A 26 -7.71 -7.32 15.33
N ASP A 27 -6.86 -8.34 15.28
CA ASP A 27 -5.41 -8.18 15.41
C ASP A 27 -4.84 -7.35 14.25
N ASP A 28 -3.99 -6.38 14.59
CA ASP A 28 -3.36 -5.47 13.63
C ASP A 28 -2.43 -6.19 12.64
N ASN A 29 -2.00 -7.42 12.94
CA ASN A 29 -1.24 -8.28 12.03
C ASN A 29 -2.12 -8.97 10.95
N ASN A 30 -3.44 -8.92 11.09
CA ASN A 30 -4.38 -9.63 10.20
C ASN A 30 -5.35 -8.68 9.50
N SER A 31 -5.68 -7.56 10.13
CA SER A 31 -6.42 -6.46 9.51
C SER A 31 -5.94 -5.12 10.04
N ARG A 32 -6.14 -4.04 9.30
CA ARG A 32 -5.82 -2.66 9.73
C ARG A 32 -7.08 -1.84 9.89
N CYS A 33 -7.14 -0.97 10.89
CA CYS A 33 -8.23 0.01 11.00
C CYS A 33 -8.22 0.99 9.82
N ALA A 34 -9.41 1.31 9.30
CA ALA A 34 -9.58 2.37 8.31
C ALA A 34 -9.29 3.74 8.94
N ALA A 35 -8.60 4.62 8.21
CA ALA A 35 -8.15 5.91 8.75
C ALA A 35 -9.26 6.99 8.75
N GLY A 36 -10.26 6.89 7.87
CA GLY A 36 -11.29 7.91 7.73
C GLY A 36 -12.38 7.82 8.81
N LYS A 37 -12.72 8.94 9.45
CA LYS A 37 -13.87 9.05 10.40
C LYS A 37 -15.23 8.65 9.77
N LYS A 38 -15.35 8.76 8.45
CA LYS A 38 -16.54 8.36 7.68
C LYS A 38 -16.50 6.89 7.25
N GLU A 39 -15.39 6.19 7.43
CA GLU A 39 -15.22 4.78 7.07
C GLU A 39 -15.75 3.85 8.16
N CYS A 40 -17.02 4.01 8.50
CA CYS A 40 -17.73 3.11 9.39
C CYS A 40 -18.69 2.21 8.60
N ILE A 41 -19.08 1.10 9.21
CA ILE A 41 -20.18 0.25 8.73
C ILE A 41 -21.15 0.01 9.88
N THR A 42 -22.45 0.09 9.57
CA THR A 42 -23.52 -0.12 10.53
C THR A 42 -24.30 -1.35 10.13
N ARG A 43 -24.46 -2.31 11.05
CA ARG A 43 -25.30 -3.49 10.85
C ARG A 43 -26.03 -3.79 12.15
N LYS A 44 -27.34 -4.09 12.07
CA LYS A 44 -28.19 -4.38 13.25
C LYS A 44 -28.07 -3.31 14.35
N LYS A 45 -28.11 -2.02 13.97
CA LYS A 45 -27.94 -0.85 14.88
C LYS A 45 -26.58 -0.75 15.57
N ILE A 46 -25.61 -1.59 15.24
CA ILE A 46 -24.24 -1.51 15.76
C ILE A 46 -23.37 -0.84 14.69
N LYS A 47 -22.80 0.33 15.03
CA LYS A 47 -21.84 1.06 14.19
C LYS A 47 -20.43 0.70 14.62
N LYS A 48 -19.58 0.32 13.67
CA LYS A 48 -18.16 -0.02 13.89
C LYS A 48 -17.28 0.65 12.84
N GLN A 49 -16.05 1.01 13.21
CA GLN A 49 -15.03 1.45 12.26
C GLN A 49 -14.65 0.27 11.35
N LYS A 50 -14.52 0.51 10.04
CA LYS A 50 -14.07 -0.53 9.12
C LYS A 50 -12.64 -0.96 9.46
N ARG A 51 -12.36 -2.23 9.25
CA ARG A 51 -11.00 -2.77 9.21
C ARG A 51 -10.78 -3.47 7.87
N TYR A 52 -9.64 -3.25 7.25
CA TYR A 52 -9.26 -3.86 5.98
C TYR A 52 -8.37 -5.07 6.22
N LEU A 53 -8.71 -6.22 5.64
CA LEU A 53 -7.85 -7.40 5.67
C LEU A 53 -6.49 -7.11 5.03
N LEU A 54 -5.42 -7.57 5.67
CA LEU A 54 -4.05 -7.41 5.15
C LEU A 54 -3.66 -8.48 4.13
N ASP A 55 -4.35 -9.61 4.13
CA ASP A 55 -4.08 -10.74 3.25
C ASP A 55 -5.39 -11.41 2.79
N SER A 56 -5.29 -12.35 1.86
CA SER A 56 -6.39 -13.19 1.41
C SER A 56 -6.97 -14.01 2.57
N LEU A 57 -8.29 -14.26 2.54
CA LEU A 57 -8.95 -15.10 3.54
C LEU A 57 -8.34 -16.50 3.64
N LYS A 58 -7.81 -17.03 2.53
CA LYS A 58 -7.19 -18.36 2.50
C LYS A 58 -5.89 -18.36 3.31
N ASN A 59 -5.03 -17.37 3.10
CA ASN A 59 -3.78 -17.23 3.86
C ASN A 59 -4.04 -16.93 5.33
N LEU A 60 -5.03 -16.09 5.64
CA LEU A 60 -5.42 -15.79 7.01
C LEU A 60 -6.00 -17.01 7.74
N HIS A 61 -6.75 -17.87 7.06
CA HIS A 61 -7.23 -19.13 7.62
C HIS A 61 -6.08 -20.10 7.93
N GLN A 62 -5.10 -20.21 7.02
CA GLN A 62 -3.88 -20.98 7.28
C GLN A 62 -3.08 -20.41 8.46
N LYS A 63 -2.92 -19.08 8.52
CA LYS A 63 -2.28 -18.38 9.64
C LYS A 63 -3.03 -18.63 10.96
N PHE A 64 -4.36 -18.64 10.93
CA PHE A 64 -5.18 -18.96 12.10
C PHE A 64 -4.90 -20.38 12.61
N HIS A 65 -4.86 -21.38 11.72
CA HIS A 65 -4.51 -22.75 12.09
C HIS A 65 -3.11 -22.89 12.68
N ASN A 66 -2.14 -22.14 12.16
CA ASN A 66 -0.77 -22.19 12.66
C ASN A 66 -0.60 -21.52 14.02
N THR A 67 -1.48 -20.56 14.36
CA THR A 67 -1.37 -19.76 15.59
C THR A 67 -2.34 -20.22 16.68
N SER A 68 -3.45 -20.86 16.30
CA SER A 68 -4.51 -21.28 17.20
C SER A 68 -4.56 -22.79 17.32
N LEU A 69 -4.78 -23.30 18.54
CA LEU A 69 -5.05 -24.72 18.78
C LEU A 69 -6.46 -25.15 18.34
N MET A 70 -7.22 -24.26 17.70
CA MET A 70 -8.60 -24.51 17.28
C MET A 70 -8.68 -24.96 15.83
N GLU A 71 -9.27 -26.13 15.60
CA GLU A 71 -9.60 -26.58 14.26
C GLU A 71 -10.95 -26.02 13.79
N ILE A 72 -10.94 -25.32 12.66
CA ILE A 72 -12.13 -24.76 12.04
C ILE A 72 -12.01 -24.84 10.52
N GLY A 73 -13.05 -25.32 9.84
CA GLY A 73 -13.08 -25.32 8.38
C GLY A 73 -13.12 -23.90 7.78
N TYR A 74 -12.46 -23.72 6.64
CA TYR A 74 -12.36 -22.44 5.91
C TYR A 74 -13.71 -21.73 5.74
N ASN A 75 -14.75 -22.46 5.33
CA ASN A 75 -16.09 -21.89 5.13
C ASN A 75 -16.70 -21.35 6.42
N TYR A 76 -16.48 -22.02 7.54
CA TYR A 76 -17.00 -21.58 8.83
C TYR A 76 -16.21 -20.38 9.35
N PHE A 77 -14.89 -20.37 9.17
CA PHE A 77 -14.01 -19.24 9.47
C PHE A 77 -14.42 -17.96 8.70
N CYS A 78 -14.71 -18.10 7.40
CA CYS A 78 -15.16 -16.96 6.58
C CYS A 78 -16.55 -16.45 7.00
N LYS A 79 -17.47 -17.35 7.39
CA LYS A 79 -18.81 -16.98 7.87
C LYS A 79 -18.79 -16.24 9.20
N LEU A 80 -17.85 -16.58 10.09
CA LEU A 80 -17.67 -15.95 11.39
C LEU A 80 -16.82 -14.67 11.34
N ARG A 81 -16.47 -14.19 10.14
CA ARG A 81 -15.80 -12.90 9.99
C ARG A 81 -16.72 -11.76 10.50
N PRO A 82 -16.23 -10.88 11.38
CA PRO A 82 -16.99 -9.72 11.81
C PRO A 82 -17.39 -8.85 10.61
N PHE A 83 -18.60 -8.29 10.63
CA PHE A 83 -19.11 -7.52 9.48
C PHE A 83 -18.32 -6.22 9.22
N TRP A 84 -17.56 -5.73 10.20
CA TRP A 84 -16.69 -4.55 10.07
C TRP A 84 -15.30 -4.86 9.53
N VAL A 85 -14.96 -6.14 9.35
CA VAL A 85 -13.71 -6.55 8.71
C VAL A 85 -13.99 -6.88 7.25
N VAL A 86 -13.45 -6.07 6.35
CA VAL A 86 -13.77 -6.07 4.92
C VAL A 86 -12.52 -6.31 4.07
N VAL A 87 -12.72 -6.87 2.88
CA VAL A 87 -11.64 -7.00 1.89
C VAL A 87 -11.37 -5.60 1.32
N PRO A 88 -10.11 -5.11 1.30
CA PRO A 88 -9.79 -3.82 0.72
C PRO A 88 -10.04 -3.82 -0.80
N LYS A 89 -10.62 -2.73 -1.33
CA LYS A 89 -10.61 -2.46 -2.77
C LYS A 89 -9.21 -2.04 -3.20
N LEU A 90 -8.95 -1.97 -4.51
CA LEU A 90 -7.68 -1.47 -5.05
C LEU A 90 -7.31 -0.08 -4.51
N THR A 91 -8.30 0.79 -4.35
CA THR A 91 -8.16 2.14 -3.76
C THR A 91 -7.88 2.14 -2.27
N ASP A 92 -8.17 1.03 -1.58
CA ASP A 92 -8.06 0.89 -0.13
C ASP A 92 -6.80 0.10 0.26
N ARG A 93 -5.90 -0.18 -0.70
CA ARG A 93 -4.62 -0.85 -0.44
C ARG A 93 -3.59 0.17 0.07
N ASP A 94 -2.76 -0.27 1.01
CA ASP A 94 -1.65 0.52 1.57
C ASP A 94 -0.45 0.55 0.61
N THR A 95 -0.71 0.92 -0.64
CA THR A 95 0.30 1.13 -1.68
C THR A 95 0.27 2.61 -2.03
N CYS A 96 1.41 3.32 -1.93
CA CYS A 96 1.45 4.72 -2.38
C CYS A 96 1.14 4.78 -3.87
N ALA A 97 -0.02 5.32 -4.22
CA ALA A 97 -0.40 5.67 -5.59
C ALA A 97 -0.10 7.16 -5.88
N CYS A 98 0.84 7.73 -5.12
CA CYS A 98 1.25 9.11 -5.25
C CYS A 98 2.01 9.32 -6.56
N VAL A 99 1.82 10.48 -7.16
CA VAL A 99 2.46 10.89 -8.43
C VAL A 99 3.99 10.75 -8.37
N ILE A 100 4.58 10.97 -7.20
CA ILE A 100 6.02 10.84 -6.95
C ILE A 100 6.47 9.39 -7.17
N HIS A 101 5.99 8.43 -6.36
CA HIS A 101 6.38 7.01 -6.51
C HIS A 101 6.00 6.42 -7.87
N GLU A 102 4.88 6.86 -8.45
CA GLU A 102 4.52 6.47 -9.81
C GLU A 102 5.52 6.99 -10.83
N ASN A 103 5.95 8.25 -10.74
CA ASN A 103 6.99 8.80 -11.60
C ASN A 103 8.32 8.08 -11.42
N ILE A 104 8.70 7.72 -10.19
CA ILE A 104 9.90 6.91 -9.91
C ILE A 104 9.81 5.56 -10.63
N ASN A 105 8.68 4.85 -10.52
CA ASN A 105 8.47 3.59 -11.23
C ASN A 105 8.54 3.78 -12.76
N LEU A 106 8.02 4.88 -13.31
CA LEU A 106 8.09 5.14 -14.74
C LEU A 106 9.53 5.39 -15.21
N LYS A 107 10.35 6.10 -14.42
CA LYS A 107 11.78 6.30 -14.68
C LYS A 107 12.55 4.98 -14.60
N LEU A 108 12.37 4.22 -13.52
CA LEU A 108 12.99 2.91 -13.34
C LEU A 108 12.58 1.92 -14.44
N GLY A 109 11.31 1.90 -14.83
CA GLY A 109 10.82 1.09 -15.94
C GLY A 109 11.46 1.48 -17.27
N ALA A 110 11.66 2.78 -17.52
CA ALA A 110 12.36 3.22 -18.72
C ALA A 110 13.83 2.78 -18.71
N LEU A 111 14.54 2.90 -17.58
CA LEU A 111 15.91 2.44 -17.42
C LEU A 111 16.04 0.92 -17.56
N LYS A 112 15.08 0.16 -17.05
CA LYS A 112 15.01 -1.29 -17.25
C LYS A 112 14.85 -1.65 -18.72
N ASN A 113 13.96 -0.97 -19.43
CA ASN A 113 13.76 -1.19 -20.87
C ASN A 113 14.99 -0.82 -21.70
N ALA A 114 15.77 0.16 -21.24
CA ALA A 114 17.07 0.51 -21.82
C ALA A 114 18.22 -0.40 -21.35
N ASN A 115 17.93 -1.46 -20.57
CA ASN A 115 18.89 -2.40 -19.99
C ASN A 115 19.98 -1.73 -19.10
N VAL A 116 19.64 -0.59 -18.50
CA VAL A 116 20.50 0.13 -17.54
C VAL A 116 20.37 -0.46 -16.12
N LEU A 117 19.18 -0.98 -15.80
CA LEU A 117 18.83 -1.59 -14.51
C LEU A 117 18.08 -2.91 -14.71
N ASP A 118 18.14 -3.81 -13.73
CA ASP A 118 17.41 -5.09 -13.76
C ASP A 118 16.00 -5.01 -13.14
N PHE A 119 15.71 -3.93 -12.43
CA PHE A 119 14.46 -3.71 -11.72
C PHE A 119 13.71 -2.48 -12.23
N ALA A 120 12.40 -2.48 -12.02
CA ALA A 120 11.49 -1.44 -12.54
C ALA A 120 10.64 -0.76 -11.46
N THR A 121 10.77 -1.16 -10.20
CA THR A 121 9.95 -0.60 -9.11
C THR A 121 10.80 0.01 -8.01
N TYR A 122 10.29 1.07 -7.41
CA TYR A 122 10.95 1.76 -6.30
C TYR A 122 11.13 0.81 -5.08
N GLN A 123 10.23 -0.15 -4.88
CA GLN A 123 10.33 -1.11 -3.77
C GLN A 123 11.56 -2.00 -3.92
N THR A 124 11.79 -2.55 -5.11
CA THR A 124 12.99 -3.35 -5.40
C THR A 124 14.27 -2.50 -5.37
N ALA A 125 14.18 -1.22 -5.76
CA ALA A 125 15.29 -0.28 -5.61
C ALA A 125 15.65 -0.09 -4.13
N LEU A 126 14.64 0.10 -3.27
CA LEU A 126 14.82 0.23 -1.81
C LEU A 126 15.40 -1.02 -1.16
N GLU A 127 14.98 -2.22 -1.58
CA GLU A 127 15.56 -3.48 -1.09
C GLU A 127 17.06 -3.59 -1.41
N THR A 128 17.49 -2.98 -2.52
CA THR A 128 18.90 -2.99 -2.93
C THR A 128 19.73 -2.00 -2.11
N ILE A 129 19.20 -0.78 -1.89
CA ILE A 129 19.96 0.30 -1.25
C ILE A 129 19.79 0.36 0.27
N CYS A 130 18.69 -0.16 0.83
CA CYS A 130 18.41 -0.07 2.26
C CYS A 130 18.61 -1.42 2.97
N CYS A 131 19.28 -1.41 4.13
CA CYS A 131 19.35 -2.59 5.00
C CYS A 131 17.95 -2.98 5.54
N TYR A 132 17.11 -1.98 5.82
CA TYR A 132 15.71 -2.19 6.18
C TYR A 132 14.88 -1.03 5.62
N ARG A 133 14.00 -1.34 4.66
CA ARG A 133 13.24 -0.33 3.90
C ARG A 133 12.19 0.44 4.71
N TYR A 134 11.88 -0.02 5.93
CA TYR A 134 11.00 0.69 6.86
C TYR A 134 11.79 1.43 7.97
N SER A 135 13.12 1.45 7.90
CA SER A 135 13.95 2.24 8.81
C SER A 135 14.06 3.67 8.32
N GLU A 136 13.57 4.61 9.10
CA GLU A 136 13.77 6.05 8.85
C GLU A 136 15.24 6.39 8.64
N LYS A 137 16.13 5.90 9.49
CA LYS A 137 17.57 6.18 9.39
C LYS A 137 18.20 5.68 8.08
N CYS A 138 17.68 4.60 7.50
CA CYS A 138 18.23 4.07 6.25
C CYS A 138 17.60 4.74 5.01
N LEU A 139 16.34 5.16 5.09
CA LEU A 139 15.69 6.00 4.07
C LEU A 139 16.30 7.40 4.04
N ALA A 140 16.58 8.00 5.20
CA ALA A 140 17.26 9.28 5.36
C ALA A 140 18.77 9.22 5.08
N ARG A 141 19.32 8.03 4.74
CA ARG A 141 20.75 7.81 4.47
C ARG A 141 21.68 8.21 5.63
N THR A 142 21.18 8.30 6.86
CA THR A 142 21.96 8.69 8.05
C THR A 142 22.64 7.51 8.75
N ARG A 143 22.28 6.27 8.40
CA ARG A 143 22.94 5.05 8.89
C ARG A 143 24.18 4.74 8.05
N GLN A 144 25.34 4.61 8.72
CA GLN A 144 26.64 4.33 8.09
C GLN A 144 26.65 3.06 7.22
N ASP A 145 25.91 2.01 7.61
CA ASP A 145 25.90 0.73 6.89
C ASP A 145 25.29 0.77 5.48
N CYS A 146 24.40 1.72 5.19
CA CYS A 146 23.67 1.82 3.91
C CYS A 146 23.76 3.21 3.25
N SER A 147 24.40 4.19 3.89
CA SER A 147 24.44 5.57 3.40
C SER A 147 25.17 5.71 2.05
N LEU A 148 26.18 4.87 1.82
CA LEU A 148 26.99 4.88 0.60
C LEU A 148 26.50 3.92 -0.49
N LYS A 149 25.40 3.19 -0.25
CA LYS A 149 24.87 2.24 -1.24
C LYS A 149 24.16 2.98 -2.37
N ILE A 150 24.67 2.82 -3.58
CA ILE A 150 24.08 3.32 -4.83
C ILE A 150 23.31 2.20 -5.55
N LEU A 151 22.47 2.56 -6.52
CA LEU A 151 21.82 1.57 -7.35
C LEU A 151 22.84 0.89 -8.29
N PRO A 152 22.72 -0.43 -8.52
CA PRO A 152 23.63 -1.15 -9.41
C PRO A 152 23.25 -0.93 -10.87
N TYR A 153 23.86 0.07 -11.51
CA TYR A 153 23.69 0.31 -12.94
C TYR A 153 24.63 -0.54 -13.78
N LYS A 154 24.15 -0.98 -14.94
CA LYS A 154 25.00 -1.58 -15.99
C LYS A 154 25.64 -0.49 -16.83
N GLU A 155 26.62 -0.86 -17.66
CA GLU A 155 27.15 0.05 -18.68
C GLU A 155 26.06 0.38 -19.70
N PHE A 156 25.96 1.65 -20.10
CA PHE A 156 24.95 2.13 -21.02
C PHE A 156 25.48 3.20 -21.97
N ASP A 157 24.89 3.25 -23.16
CA ASP A 157 25.16 4.31 -24.13
C ASP A 157 24.39 5.58 -23.77
N ASN A 158 25.11 6.67 -23.51
CA ASN A 158 24.52 7.98 -23.18
C ASN A 158 24.37 8.91 -24.41
N SER A 159 24.63 8.40 -25.61
CA SER A 159 24.55 9.19 -26.85
C SER A 159 23.12 9.39 -27.33
N LYS A 160 22.23 8.45 -27.01
CA LYS A 160 20.83 8.46 -27.46
C LYS A 160 19.89 8.87 -26.35
N ASP A 161 18.89 9.67 -26.73
CA ASP A 161 17.80 10.00 -25.83
C ASP A 161 16.85 8.82 -25.67
N MET A 162 16.25 8.72 -24.48
CA MET A 162 15.23 7.74 -24.17
C MET A 162 13.90 8.44 -23.85
N ALA A 163 12.80 7.82 -24.30
CA ALA A 163 11.46 8.29 -24.04
C ALA A 163 11.01 7.84 -22.64
N VAL A 164 10.80 8.80 -21.75
CA VAL A 164 10.40 8.57 -20.37
C VAL A 164 9.00 9.13 -20.16
N LYS A 165 8.13 8.33 -19.53
CA LYS A 165 6.79 8.79 -19.16
C LYS A 165 6.84 9.43 -17.79
N GLN A 166 6.13 10.54 -17.60
CA GLN A 166 5.95 11.15 -16.28
C GLN A 166 4.57 11.80 -16.17
N TRP A 167 3.99 11.74 -14.98
CA TRP A 167 2.81 12.49 -14.62
C TRP A 167 3.22 13.91 -14.22
N LYS A 168 2.63 14.89 -14.89
CA LYS A 168 2.76 16.31 -14.58
C LYS A 168 1.40 16.92 -14.29
N HIS A 169 1.40 17.95 -13.44
CA HIS A 169 0.22 18.79 -13.24
C HIS A 169 0.33 20.00 -14.17
N SER A 170 -0.68 20.19 -15.02
CA SER A 170 -0.81 21.38 -15.87
C SER A 170 -2.00 22.20 -15.38
N LYS A 171 -1.83 23.53 -15.31
CA LYS A 171 -2.94 24.46 -15.15
C LYS A 171 -3.46 24.82 -16.53
N GLU A 172 -4.69 24.41 -16.82
CA GLU A 172 -5.34 24.72 -18.09
C GLU A 172 -6.53 25.63 -17.86
N LEU A 173 -6.68 26.59 -18.76
CA LEU A 173 -7.80 27.51 -18.77
C LEU A 173 -8.95 26.84 -19.55
N ILE A 174 -10.08 26.64 -18.89
CA ILE A 174 -11.26 26.00 -19.45
C ILE A 174 -12.44 26.96 -19.33
N LYS A 175 -13.26 27.06 -20.37
CA LYS A 175 -14.54 27.76 -20.29
C LYS A 175 -15.56 26.91 -19.53
N ASP A 176 -16.09 27.46 -18.45
CA ASP A 176 -17.16 26.79 -17.72
C ASP A 176 -18.42 26.72 -18.58
N ILE A 177 -18.96 25.51 -18.73
CA ILE A 177 -20.13 25.23 -19.59
C ILE A 177 -21.35 26.02 -19.08
N LYS A 178 -21.42 26.31 -17.77
CA LYS A 178 -22.57 26.99 -17.15
C LYS A 178 -22.44 28.50 -17.12
N THR A 179 -21.27 29.03 -16.75
CA THR A 179 -21.08 30.48 -16.56
C THR A 179 -20.44 31.16 -17.77
N LYS A 180 -19.97 30.41 -18.76
CA LYS A 180 -19.19 30.88 -19.92
C LYS A 180 -17.93 31.69 -19.55
N GLN A 181 -17.54 31.67 -18.28
CA GLN A 181 -16.35 32.33 -17.77
C GLN A 181 -15.16 31.38 -17.79
N ASP A 182 -13.98 31.97 -17.91
CA ASP A 182 -12.73 31.23 -17.88
C ASP A 182 -12.37 30.84 -16.45
N ARG A 183 -12.10 29.55 -16.24
CA ARG A 183 -11.62 29.01 -14.97
C ARG A 183 -10.36 28.19 -15.18
N TYR A 184 -9.40 28.38 -14.29
CA TYR A 184 -8.24 27.50 -14.22
C TYR A 184 -8.64 26.16 -13.62
N VAL A 185 -8.25 25.08 -14.28
CA VAL A 185 -8.41 23.72 -13.78
C VAL A 185 -7.05 23.04 -13.81
N THR A 186 -6.70 22.41 -12.70
CA THR A 186 -5.52 21.55 -12.64
C THR A 186 -5.87 20.20 -13.25
N LYS A 187 -5.09 19.76 -14.24
CA LYS A 187 -5.18 18.42 -14.80
C LYS A 187 -3.90 17.65 -14.54
N TYR A 188 -4.06 16.36 -14.28
CA TYR A 188 -2.95 15.42 -14.23
C TYR A 188 -2.87 14.73 -15.59
N LYS A 189 -1.76 14.90 -16.29
CA LYS A 189 -1.53 14.32 -17.60
C LYS A 189 -0.23 13.52 -17.60
N LYS A 190 -0.25 12.39 -18.29
CA LYS A 190 0.92 11.57 -18.52
C LYS A 190 1.59 12.05 -19.81
N GLU A 191 2.76 12.64 -19.67
CA GLU A 191 3.55 13.16 -20.78
C GLU A 191 4.74 12.25 -21.05
N ILE A 192 5.23 12.29 -22.29
CA ILE A 192 6.47 11.64 -22.69
C ILE A 192 7.51 12.74 -22.84
N CYS A 193 8.62 12.62 -22.12
CA CYS A 193 9.79 13.48 -22.25
C CYS A 193 10.98 12.67 -22.72
N ASN A 194 11.78 13.26 -23.60
CA ASN A 194 13.07 12.68 -23.98
C ASN A 194 14.12 13.17 -23.00
N SER A 195 14.93 12.25 -22.48
CA SER A 195 16.02 12.56 -21.56
C SER A 195 17.15 11.57 -21.80
N LYS A 196 18.39 11.96 -21.50
CA LYS A 196 19.51 11.03 -21.59
C LYS A 196 19.49 10.06 -20.41
N PRO A 197 19.96 8.81 -20.59
CA PRO A 197 20.03 7.84 -19.50
C PRO A 197 20.78 8.37 -18.27
N ARG A 198 21.90 9.09 -18.47
CA ARG A 198 22.67 9.69 -17.37
C ARG A 198 21.88 10.72 -16.58
N ASP A 199 21.15 11.60 -17.26
CA ASP A 199 20.38 12.66 -16.60
C ASP A 199 19.25 12.04 -15.75
N LEU A 200 18.68 10.93 -16.24
CA LEU A 200 17.65 10.20 -15.52
C LEU A 200 18.19 9.48 -14.29
N VAL A 201 19.40 8.92 -14.38
CA VAL A 201 20.13 8.34 -13.24
C VAL A 201 20.40 9.41 -12.18
N MET A 202 20.93 10.58 -12.58
CA MET A 202 21.19 11.69 -11.66
C MET A 202 19.91 12.16 -10.95
N GLN A 203 18.80 12.31 -11.69
CA GLN A 203 17.52 12.69 -11.08
C GLN A 203 17.06 11.67 -10.02
N LEU A 204 17.24 10.38 -10.28
CA LEU A 204 16.87 9.34 -9.32
C LEU A 204 17.70 9.45 -8.04
N GLU A 205 19.00 9.69 -8.16
CA GLU A 205 19.92 9.76 -7.02
C GLU A 205 19.77 11.05 -6.19
N GLU A 206 19.62 12.20 -6.85
CA GLU A 206 19.63 13.51 -6.20
C GLU A 206 18.28 13.92 -5.64
N SER A 207 17.18 13.51 -6.27
CA SER A 207 15.85 14.01 -5.92
C SER A 207 14.91 12.89 -5.49
N ASP A 208 14.77 11.85 -6.29
CA ASP A 208 13.64 10.94 -6.13
C ASP A 208 13.85 9.91 -5.02
N LEU A 209 15.06 9.38 -4.84
CA LEU A 209 15.36 8.41 -3.78
C LEU A 209 15.42 9.06 -2.38
N ILE A 210 15.79 10.34 -2.31
CA ILE A 210 15.76 11.13 -1.07
C ILE A 210 14.32 11.45 -0.65
N ILE A 211 13.42 11.71 -1.62
CA ILE A 211 12.00 11.99 -1.35
C ILE A 211 11.24 10.75 -0.86
N ILE A 212 11.76 9.52 -1.01
CA ILE A 212 11.16 8.32 -0.41
C ILE A 212 11.03 8.46 1.12
N ASN A 213 11.80 9.34 1.74
CA ASN A 213 11.68 9.69 3.16
C ASN A 213 10.28 10.24 3.54
N GLU A 214 9.52 10.81 2.60
CA GLU A 214 8.14 11.26 2.84
C GLU A 214 7.14 10.11 3.06
N SER A 215 7.51 8.87 2.75
CA SER A 215 6.68 7.69 3.07
C SER A 215 6.62 7.37 4.57
N LEU A 216 7.46 8.01 5.40
CA LEU A 216 7.39 7.94 6.86
C LEU A 216 6.33 8.86 7.47
N ASN A 217 5.78 9.81 6.70
CA ASN A 217 4.65 10.64 7.17
C ASN A 217 3.31 9.91 7.10
N VAL A 218 3.30 8.63 6.72
CA VAL A 218 2.15 7.73 6.88
C VAL A 218 2.49 6.76 8.02
N VAL A 219 1.94 7.05 9.20
CA VAL A 219 2.05 6.34 10.49
C VAL A 219 3.16 6.86 11.41
N PHE A 220 2.91 8.01 12.03
CA PHE A 220 2.96 8.12 13.50
C PHE A 220 1.84 9.07 13.97
N LYS A 221 0.71 8.48 14.38
CA LYS A 221 -0.07 9.05 15.47
C LYS A 221 -0.20 7.94 16.49
N LEU A 222 0.52 8.14 17.60
CA LEU A 222 0.25 7.50 18.89
C LEU A 222 -1.24 7.63 19.24
#